data_AF-A0A2K3M8G8-F1
#
_entry.id   AF-A0A2K3M8G8-F1
#
_cell.length_a   1.000
_cell.length_b   1.000
_cell.length_c   1.000
_cell.angle_alpha   90.00
_cell.angle_beta   90.00
_cell.angle_gamma   90.00
#
_symmetry.space_group_name_H-M   'P 1'
#
loop_
_entity.id
_entity.type
_entity.pdbx_description
1 polymer ?
#
loop_
_entity_poly.entity_id
_entity_poly.type
_entity_poly.pdbx_seq_one_letter_code
_entity_poly.pdbx_strand_id
1 'polypeptide(L)'
;MRTGKWVKSMGRISRIGSFAISSSKDNPPQPCITCTTFNILAPIYKRINDEDPTCRESDYRTYWLARNHRILDWLLNERSSIICLQEFWVGNEELVNLYEKRLSDAGYVSFKLGRTNNRGD
;
A
#
# COMPACT_ATOMS: atom_id res chain seq x y z
N MET A 1 21.51 22.19 -26.02
CA MET A 1 20.88 22.01 -24.69
C MET A 1 19.66 21.09 -24.86
N ARG A 2 19.72 19.85 -24.35
CA ARG A 2 18.56 18.94 -24.30
C ARG A 2 18.44 18.45 -22.86
N THR A 3 17.37 18.86 -22.19
CA THR A 3 17.04 18.50 -20.82
C THR A 3 16.46 17.08 -20.79
N GLY A 4 17.21 16.14 -20.22
CA GLY A 4 16.76 14.77 -19.99
C GLY A 4 15.84 14.70 -18.78
N LYS A 5 14.56 14.38 -19.00
CA LYS A 5 13.62 13.99 -17.94
C LYS A 5 13.88 12.52 -17.57
N TRP A 6 14.39 12.29 -16.37
CA TRP A 6 14.48 10.97 -15.76
C TRP A 6 13.11 10.58 -15.21
N VAL A 7 12.44 9.63 -15.86
CA VAL A 7 11.26 8.96 -15.30
C VAL A 7 11.76 7.74 -14.54
N LYS A 8 11.68 7.78 -13.20
CA LYS A 8 11.91 6.60 -12.35
C LYS A 8 10.87 5.54 -12.73
N SER A 9 11.33 4.37 -13.16
CA SER A 9 10.50 3.20 -13.41
C SER A 9 9.81 2.79 -12.11
N MET A 10 8.49 3.01 -12.04
CA MET A 10 7.64 2.36 -11.05
C MET A 10 7.68 0.85 -11.34
N GLY A 11 7.94 0.04 -10.32
CA GLY A 11 8.12 -1.41 -10.44
C GLY A 11 7.02 -2.10 -11.24
N ARG A 12 7.38 -3.21 -11.91
CA ARG A 12 6.48 -3.99 -12.76
C ARG A 12 5.28 -4.49 -11.94
N ILE A 13 4.10 -3.98 -12.26
CA ILE A 13 2.82 -4.42 -11.73
C ILE A 13 2.40 -5.69 -12.49
N SER A 14 2.47 -6.83 -11.83
CA SER A 14 1.84 -8.06 -12.32
C SER A 14 0.35 -8.02 -11.98
N ARG A 15 -0.48 -7.65 -12.96
CA ARG A 15 -1.93 -7.88 -12.89
C ARG A 15 -2.19 -9.34 -13.23
N ILE A 16 -2.48 -10.17 -12.24
CA ILE A 16 -3.14 -11.45 -12.52
C ILE A 16 -4.56 -11.10 -12.95
N GLY A 17 -4.85 -11.29 -14.23
CA GLY A 17 -6.16 -11.03 -14.80
C GLY A 17 -7.23 -11.83 -14.06
N SER A 18 -8.41 -11.22 -13.90
CA SER A 18 -9.61 -11.87 -13.40
C SER A 18 -9.77 -13.23 -14.09
N PHE A 19 -9.82 -14.32 -13.32
CA PHE A 19 -10.19 -15.63 -13.83
C PHE A 19 -11.67 -15.55 -14.21
N ALA A 20 -11.97 -15.04 -15.39
CA ALA A 20 -13.31 -15.07 -15.94
C ALA A 20 -13.63 -16.53 -16.28
N ILE A 21 -14.32 -17.20 -15.36
CA ILE A 21 -15.09 -18.40 -15.69
C ILE A 21 -16.07 -17.94 -16.78
N SER A 22 -15.98 -18.54 -17.97
CA SER A 22 -16.83 -18.21 -19.10
C SER A 22 -18.30 -18.35 -18.69
N SER A 23 -18.96 -17.23 -18.38
CA SER A 23 -20.37 -17.21 -18.07
C SER A 23 -21.13 -16.96 -19.36
N SER A 24 -22.02 -17.89 -19.70
CA SER A 24 -23.03 -17.80 -20.74
C SER A 24 -23.71 -16.42 -20.75
N LYS A 25 -24.05 -15.92 -21.94
CA LYS A 25 -24.53 -14.54 -22.21
C LYS A 25 -25.82 -14.11 -21.49
N ASP A 26 -26.47 -15.01 -20.74
CA ASP A 26 -27.78 -14.78 -20.10
C ASP A 26 -27.76 -14.75 -18.55
N ASN A 27 -26.59 -14.75 -17.90
CA ASN A 27 -26.51 -14.62 -16.45
C ASN A 27 -26.32 -13.16 -16.00
N PRO A 28 -26.98 -12.71 -14.90
CA PRO A 28 -26.69 -11.41 -14.30
C PRO A 28 -25.20 -11.31 -13.95
N PRO A 29 -24.62 -10.09 -13.96
CA PRO A 29 -23.19 -9.90 -13.66
C PRO A 29 -22.87 -10.55 -12.32
N GLN A 30 -22.06 -11.61 -12.38
CA GLN A 30 -21.61 -12.32 -11.20
C GLN A 30 -20.79 -11.35 -10.34
N PRO A 31 -20.99 -11.33 -9.00
CA PRO A 31 -20.20 -10.48 -8.13
C PRO A 31 -18.72 -10.85 -8.30
N CYS A 32 -17.92 -9.88 -8.75
CA CYS A 32 -16.48 -10.07 -8.91
C CYS A 32 -15.76 -9.60 -7.64
N ILE A 33 -14.90 -10.46 -7.10
CA ILE A 33 -14.04 -10.12 -5.97
C ILE A 33 -12.70 -9.68 -6.53
N THR A 34 -12.28 -8.46 -6.21
CA THR A 34 -10.96 -7.92 -6.58
C THR A 34 -10.05 -7.85 -5.36
N CYS A 35 -8.76 -8.08 -5.55
CA CYS A 35 -7.77 -8.09 -4.48
C CYS A 35 -6.58 -7.22 -4.86
N THR A 36 -6.26 -6.25 -4.01
CA THR A 36 -5.01 -5.49 -4.09
C THR A 36 -4.04 -6.04 -3.04
N THR A 37 -2.87 -6.48 -3.49
CA THR A 37 -1.74 -6.76 -2.61
C THR A 37 -0.67 -5.70 -2.82
N PHE A 38 -0.22 -5.04 -1.76
CA PHE A 38 0.74 -3.96 -1.88
C PHE A 38 1.71 -3.91 -0.71
N ASN A 39 3.00 -3.97 -1.02
CA ASN A 39 4.06 -3.74 -0.05
C ASN A 39 4.26 -2.24 0.09
N ILE A 40 3.90 -1.69 1.25
CA ILE A 40 3.93 -0.25 1.49
C ILE A 40 5.29 0.26 1.94
N LEU A 41 6.30 -0.62 2.12
CA LEU A 41 7.64 -0.30 2.62
C LEU A 41 7.59 0.55 3.88
N ALA A 42 7.64 -0.09 5.05
CA ALA A 42 7.54 0.58 6.35
C ALA A 42 8.51 1.76 6.43
N PRO A 43 8.11 2.92 6.99
CA PRO A 43 9.00 4.09 7.10
C PRO A 43 10.35 3.79 7.75
N ILE A 44 10.37 2.89 8.73
CA ILE A 44 11.58 2.39 9.43
C ILE A 44 12.54 1.59 8.53
N TYR A 45 12.06 1.04 7.42
CA TYR A 45 12.89 0.29 6.48
C TYR A 45 13.34 1.16 5.30
N LYS A 46 12.67 2.28 5.04
CA LYS A 46 12.99 3.13 3.91
C LYS A 46 14.17 4.04 4.22
N ARG A 47 15.33 3.76 3.62
CA ARG A 47 16.47 4.70 3.62
C ARG A 47 16.17 5.86 2.67
N ILE A 48 16.50 7.07 3.08
CA ILE A 48 16.23 8.29 2.30
C ILE A 48 17.51 9.04 1.89
N ASN A 49 18.65 8.68 2.48
CA ASN A 49 19.96 9.15 2.08
C ASN A 49 20.79 7.94 1.62
N ASP A 50 21.36 8.02 0.42
CA ASP A 50 22.21 6.98 -0.14
C ASP A 50 23.63 7.02 0.46
N GLU A 51 24.06 8.18 0.97
CA GLU A 51 25.38 8.37 1.61
C GLU A 51 25.36 7.99 3.09
N ASP A 52 24.25 8.28 3.78
CA ASP A 52 24.04 7.91 5.18
C ASP A 52 23.00 6.79 5.29
N PRO A 53 23.44 5.52 5.41
CA PRO A 53 22.52 4.40 5.51
C PRO A 53 21.70 4.43 6.81
N THR A 54 22.09 5.18 7.84
CA THR A 54 21.34 5.24 9.10
C THR A 54 20.07 6.08 8.98
N CYS A 55 20.05 7.03 8.03
CA CYS A 55 18.94 7.94 7.81
C CYS A 55 17.72 7.24 7.21
N ARG A 56 16.62 7.16 7.99
CA ARG A 56 15.36 6.51 7.59
C ARG A 56 14.25 7.53 7.40
N GLU A 57 13.26 7.17 6.60
CA GLU A 57 12.06 8.00 6.41
C GLU A 57 11.30 8.17 7.74
N SER A 58 11.34 7.17 8.62
CA SER A 58 10.74 7.22 9.97
C SER A 58 11.21 8.41 10.81
N ASP A 59 12.43 8.90 10.58
CA ASP A 59 13.02 10.03 11.32
C ASP A 59 12.33 11.36 10.96
N TYR A 60 11.58 11.38 9.85
CA TYR A 60 10.94 12.58 9.30
C TYR A 60 9.42 12.38 9.15
N ARG A 61 8.67 12.75 10.19
CA ARG A 61 7.21 12.59 10.25
C ARG A 61 6.47 13.08 9.01
N THR A 62 6.82 14.27 8.53
CA THR A 62 6.18 14.88 7.35
C THR A 62 6.36 14.04 6.09
N TYR A 63 7.48 13.32 5.95
CA TYR A 63 7.80 12.55 4.75
C TYR A 63 7.01 11.26 4.70
N TRP A 64 7.07 10.46 5.77
CA TRP A 64 6.31 9.22 5.80
C TRP A 64 4.81 9.47 5.83
N LEU A 65 4.34 10.51 6.52
CA LEU A 65 2.92 10.84 6.58
C LEU A 65 2.38 11.21 5.19
N ALA A 66 3.07 12.12 4.47
CA ALA A 66 2.68 12.52 3.12
C ALA A 66 2.68 11.35 2.13
N ARG A 67 3.65 10.43 2.25
CA ARG A 67 3.69 9.23 1.41
C ARG A 67 2.51 8.30 1.70
N ASN A 68 2.19 8.05 2.96
CA ASN A 68 1.11 7.15 3.35
C ASN A 68 -0.28 7.71 2.98
N HIS A 69 -0.48 9.04 3.03
CA HIS A 69 -1.68 9.65 2.45
C HIS A 69 -1.87 9.31 0.98
N ARG A 70 -0.80 9.45 0.16
CA ARG A 70 -0.84 9.13 -1.27
C ARG A 70 -1.11 7.64 -1.54
N ILE A 71 -0.55 6.74 -0.72
CA ILE A 71 -0.84 5.30 -0.81
C ILE A 71 -2.33 5.05 -0.55
N LEU A 72 -2.89 5.64 0.51
CA LEU A 72 -4.31 5.52 0.83
C LEU A 72 -5.21 6.10 -0.26
N ASP A 73 -4.87 7.27 -0.82
CA ASP A 73 -5.63 7.85 -1.93
C ASP A 73 -5.67 6.89 -3.14
N TRP A 74 -4.53 6.24 -3.42
CA TRP A 74 -4.45 5.24 -4.48
C TRP A 74 -5.28 3.98 -4.19
N LEU A 75 -5.18 3.43 -2.97
CA LEU A 75 -5.97 2.26 -2.54
C LEU A 75 -7.48 2.53 -2.61
N LEU A 76 -7.91 3.69 -2.14
CA LEU A 76 -9.31 4.12 -2.15
C LEU A 76 -9.82 4.49 -3.55
N ASN A 77 -8.93 4.79 -4.48
CA ASN A 77 -9.27 4.94 -5.89
C ASN A 77 -9.43 3.58 -6.59
N GLU A 78 -8.57 2.61 -6.27
CA GLU A 78 -8.64 1.24 -6.82
C GLU A 78 -9.88 0.48 -6.32
N ARG A 79 -10.32 0.73 -5.08
CA ARG A 79 -11.55 0.16 -4.48
C ARG A 79 -11.64 -1.36 -4.60
N SER A 80 -10.52 -2.06 -4.40
CA SER A 80 -10.54 -3.53 -4.40
C SER A 80 -11.41 -4.08 -3.27
N SER A 81 -12.12 -5.19 -3.51
CA SER A 81 -12.92 -5.84 -2.46
C SER A 81 -12.08 -6.26 -1.24
N ILE A 82 -10.83 -6.65 -1.48
CA ILE A 82 -9.86 -7.06 -0.46
C ILE A 82 -8.57 -6.28 -0.66
N ILE A 83 -7.97 -5.79 0.43
CA ILE A 83 -6.68 -5.10 0.43
C ILE A 83 -5.75 -5.81 1.41
N CYS A 84 -4.61 -6.29 0.92
CA CYS A 84 -3.56 -6.94 1.69
C CYS A 84 -2.29 -6.08 1.65
N LEU A 85 -1.90 -5.53 2.80
CA LEU A 85 -0.70 -4.69 2.91
C LEU A 85 0.47 -5.46 3.53
N GLN A 86 1.67 -5.35 2.94
CA GLN A 86 2.92 -5.86 3.50
C GLN A 86 3.83 -4.72 3.94
N GLU A 87 4.78 -5.04 4.84
CA GLU A 87 5.67 -4.06 5.49
C GLU A 87 4.89 -2.89 6.10
N PHE A 88 3.78 -3.21 6.75
CA PHE A 88 3.03 -2.24 7.53
C PHE A 88 3.72 -2.02 8.88
N TRP A 89 3.88 -0.75 9.28
CA TRP A 89 4.55 -0.40 10.54
C TRP A 89 3.55 -0.42 11.70
N VAL A 90 3.37 -1.60 12.31
CA VAL A 90 2.32 -1.84 13.32
C VAL A 90 2.63 -1.13 14.65
N GLY A 91 3.90 -1.00 15.04
CA GLY A 91 4.29 -0.29 16.27
C GLY A 91 4.13 1.23 16.21
N ASN A 92 3.81 1.81 15.06
CA ASN A 92 3.49 3.23 14.94
C ASN A 92 1.97 3.46 15.00
N GLU A 93 1.47 3.81 16.19
CA GLU A 93 0.03 4.06 16.42
C GLU A 93 -0.55 5.13 15.51
N GLU A 94 0.22 6.16 15.17
CA GLU A 94 -0.24 7.24 14.29
C GLU A 94 -0.53 6.71 12.87
N LEU A 95 0.39 5.93 12.30
CA LEU A 95 0.24 5.31 10.99
C LEU A 95 -0.90 4.28 11.01
N VAL A 96 -1.01 3.48 12.06
CA VAL A 96 -2.13 2.55 12.28
C VAL A 96 -3.46 3.29 12.24
N ASN A 97 -3.62 4.32 13.07
CA ASN A 97 -4.85 5.10 13.19
C ASN A 97 -5.21 5.80 11.87
N LEU A 98 -4.22 6.27 11.11
CA LEU A 98 -4.42 6.86 9.79
C LEU A 98 -5.08 5.87 8.82
N TYR A 99 -4.56 4.65 8.71
CA TYR A 99 -5.10 3.64 7.81
C TYR A 99 -6.45 3.12 8.27
N GLU A 100 -6.59 2.78 9.56
CA GLU A 100 -7.84 2.28 10.13
C GLU A 100 -8.97 3.29 9.93
N LYS A 101 -8.74 4.57 10.25
CA LYS A 101 -9.74 5.62 10.04
C LYS A 101 -10.13 5.75 8.58
N ARG A 102 -9.16 5.94 7.68
CA ARG A 102 -9.43 6.20 6.25
C ARG A 102 -10.09 5.02 5.54
N LEU A 103 -9.70 3.80 5.88
CA LEU A 103 -10.29 2.59 5.31
C LEU A 103 -11.67 2.29 5.93
N SER A 104 -11.84 2.51 7.24
CA SER A 104 -13.14 2.37 7.91
C SER A 104 -14.17 3.39 7.39
N ASP A 105 -13.76 4.65 7.19
CA ASP A 105 -14.61 5.69 6.58
C ASP A 105 -15.08 5.30 5.17
N ALA A 106 -14.33 4.43 4.48
CA ALA A 106 -14.67 3.87 3.17
C ALA A 106 -15.40 2.51 3.23
N GLY A 107 -15.72 2.01 4.42
CA GLY A 107 -16.48 0.78 4.63
C GLY A 107 -15.66 -0.51 4.75
N TYR A 108 -14.33 -0.42 4.84
CA TYR A 108 -13.48 -1.60 5.06
C TYR A 108 -13.40 -1.98 6.54
N VAL A 109 -13.43 -3.28 6.81
CA VAL A 109 -13.07 -3.85 8.11
C VAL A 109 -11.60 -4.22 8.08
N SER A 110 -10.82 -3.71 9.03
CA SER A 110 -9.36 -3.90 9.08
C SER A 110 -8.97 -4.97 10.10
N PHE A 111 -8.03 -5.84 9.70
CA PHE A 111 -7.36 -6.78 10.59
C PHE A 111 -5.85 -6.57 10.46
N LYS A 112 -5.12 -6.56 11.58
CA LYS A 112 -3.67 -6.36 11.61
C LYS A 112 -3.00 -7.46 12.42
N LEU A 113 -1.82 -7.86 11.97
CA LEU A 113 -0.99 -8.85 12.65
C LEU A 113 0.45 -8.32 12.69
N GLY A 114 0.93 -8.02 13.89
CA GLY A 114 2.33 -7.66 14.11
C GLY A 114 3.27 -8.84 13.86
N ARG A 115 4.56 -8.54 13.61
CA ARG A 115 5.58 -9.59 13.53
C ARG A 115 5.77 -10.22 14.91
N THR A 116 5.93 -11.54 14.96
CA THR A 116 6.08 -12.30 16.22
C THR A 116 7.47 -12.20 16.85
N ASN A 117 8.47 -11.67 16.14
CA ASN A 117 9.87 -11.72 16.56
C ASN A 117 10.49 -10.37 16.94
N ASN A 118 9.70 -9.31 17.12
CA ASN A 118 10.14 -7.93 17.44
C ASN A 118 11.29 -7.41 16.57
N ARG A 119 11.54 -8.00 15.40
CA ARG A 119 12.56 -7.53 14.47
C ARG A 119 11.95 -6.48 13.59
N GLY A 120 12.38 -5.23 13.82
CA GLY A 120 11.97 -4.08 13.03
C GLY A 120 10.60 -3.54 13.42
N ASP A 121 10.28 -3.56 14.71
CA ASP A 121 9.35 -2.65 15.39
C ASP A 121 10.04 -2.20 16.69
#